data_AF-A9GJ50-F1
#
_entry.id   AF-A9GJ50-F1
#
_cell.length_a   1.000
_cell.length_b   1.000
_cell.length_c   1.000
_cell.angle_alpha   90.00
_cell.angle_beta   90.00
_cell.angle_gamma   90.00
#
_symmetry.space_group_name_H-M   'P 1'
#
loop_
_entity.id
_entity.type
_entity.pdbx_description
1 polymer ?
#
loop_
_entity_poly.entity_id
_entity_poly.type
_entity_poly.pdbx_seq_one_letter_code
_entity_poly.pdbx_strand_id
1 'polypeptide(L)'
;MVDLRGRLARLARTPEEVLDAAERASGWLLKKAWKRVWHDGPNRRTDAMRNTPRRRLEAHALRGNWPRFPVSPARFEPELRRVVGDHAYYDQRATDLVAHLLESHVDLLAAMAASDLERLALYRAAMTVIIEMMDRVDDSLADMSEVFAASERTYLALARDHAGLDGIVRDLLELAVWEDYGLLRSVGDFLGALQEEHANLAVRELSGIIADLRRERLDDQLARALRQKSEHHRHVGDHRR
;
A
#
# COMPACT_ATOMS: atom_id res chain seq x y z
N MET A 1 -17.67 1.81 13.95
CA MET A 1 -18.97 1.81 13.22
C MET A 1 -19.17 0.59 12.30
N VAL A 2 -18.18 0.15 11.52
CA VAL A 2 -18.32 -1.00 10.60
C VAL A 2 -18.60 -2.33 11.33
N ASP A 3 -17.94 -2.60 12.45
CA ASP A 3 -18.19 -3.81 13.27
C ASP A 3 -19.62 -3.87 13.82
N LEU A 4 -20.14 -2.74 14.33
CA LEU A 4 -21.49 -2.66 14.89
C LEU A 4 -22.55 -2.92 13.80
N ARG A 5 -22.43 -2.30 12.61
CA ARG A 5 -23.33 -2.55 11.48
C ARG A 5 -23.28 -4.01 11.02
N GLY A 6 -22.08 -4.59 10.87
CA GLY A 6 -21.93 -5.99 10.45
C GLY A 6 -22.44 -7.00 11.48
N ARG A 7 -22.43 -6.65 12.76
CA ARG A 7 -23.04 -7.46 13.84
C ARG A 7 -24.55 -7.35 13.85
N LEU A 8 -25.09 -6.14 13.66
CA LEU A 8 -26.53 -5.89 13.57
C LEU A 8 -27.16 -6.59 12.36
N ALA A 9 -26.53 -6.49 11.19
CA ALA A 9 -26.97 -7.20 9.98
C ALA A 9 -26.99 -8.73 10.15
N ARG A 10 -25.95 -9.31 10.79
CA ARG A 10 -25.91 -10.77 11.08
C ARG A 10 -27.00 -11.22 12.04
N LEU A 11 -27.44 -10.35 12.94
CA LEU A 11 -28.51 -10.62 13.89
C LEU A 11 -29.89 -10.28 13.32
N ALA A 12 -29.97 -9.84 12.06
CA ALA A 12 -31.18 -9.31 11.43
C ALA A 12 -31.85 -8.22 12.29
N ARG A 13 -31.05 -7.39 12.97
CA ARG A 13 -31.54 -6.30 13.83
C ARG A 13 -31.13 -4.94 13.30
N THR A 14 -31.98 -3.95 13.49
CA THR A 14 -31.60 -2.54 13.32
C THR A 14 -31.07 -1.95 14.64
N PRO A 15 -30.29 -0.85 14.62
CA PRO A 15 -29.86 -0.16 15.85
C PRO A 15 -31.02 0.17 16.81
N GLU A 16 -32.19 0.45 16.24
CA GLU A 16 -33.41 0.78 16.98
C GLU A 16 -33.96 -0.45 17.72
N GLU A 17 -33.83 -1.67 17.20
CA GLU A 17 -34.34 -2.93 17.79
C GLU A 17 -33.43 -3.54 18.87
N VAL A 18 -32.30 -2.91 19.16
CA VAL A 18 -31.31 -3.40 20.14
C VAL A 18 -31.77 -3.14 21.59
N LEU A 19 -32.56 -2.09 21.82
CA LEU A 19 -33.05 -1.70 23.14
C LEU A 19 -34.58 -1.78 23.18
N ASP A 20 -35.14 -2.37 24.22
CA ASP A 20 -36.59 -2.34 24.45
C ASP A 20 -37.06 -0.99 25.03
N ALA A 21 -38.38 -0.81 25.18
CA ALA A 21 -38.96 0.44 25.65
C ALA A 21 -38.55 0.81 27.09
N ALA A 22 -38.33 -0.18 27.96
CA ALA A 22 -37.90 0.04 29.34
C ALA A 22 -36.41 0.40 29.41
N GLU A 23 -35.59 -0.22 28.56
CA GLU A 23 -34.17 0.07 28.44
C GLU A 23 -33.90 1.47 27.87
N ARG A 24 -34.70 1.92 26.88
CA ARG A 24 -34.62 3.29 26.34
C ARG A 24 -35.02 4.36 27.35
N ALA A 25 -35.94 4.07 28.26
CA ALA A 25 -36.36 5.00 29.31
C ALA A 25 -35.32 5.16 30.44
N SER A 26 -34.36 4.24 30.54
CA SER A 26 -33.32 4.28 31.58
C SER A 26 -32.13 5.12 31.15
N GLY A 27 -32.04 6.34 31.70
CA GLY A 27 -30.87 7.21 31.52
C GLY A 27 -29.55 6.58 32.00
N TRP A 28 -29.60 5.66 32.98
CA TRP A 28 -28.43 4.91 33.45
C TRP A 28 -27.96 3.87 32.42
N LEU A 29 -28.89 3.11 31.82
CA LEU A 29 -28.54 2.13 30.79
C LEU A 29 -28.00 2.83 29.53
N LEU A 30 -28.60 3.95 29.12
CA LEU A 30 -28.09 4.76 28.02
C LEU A 30 -26.67 5.28 28.31
N LYS A 31 -26.43 5.87 29.49
CA LYS A 31 -25.10 6.36 29.89
C LYS A 31 -24.07 5.23 29.98
N LYS A 32 -24.46 4.05 30.48
CA LYS A 32 -23.61 2.86 30.57
C LYS A 32 -23.31 2.27 29.20
N ALA A 33 -24.29 2.18 28.31
CA ALA A 33 -24.12 1.71 26.94
C ALA A 33 -23.23 2.67 26.15
N TRP A 34 -23.44 3.98 26.29
CA TRP A 34 -22.62 5.02 25.69
C TRP A 34 -21.17 4.95 26.18
N LYS A 35 -20.96 4.83 27.50
CA LYS A 35 -19.61 4.62 28.07
C LYS A 35 -18.95 3.35 27.53
N ARG A 36 -19.68 2.25 27.41
CA ARG A 36 -19.12 0.97 26.98
C ARG A 36 -18.82 0.90 25.48
N VAL A 37 -19.63 1.58 24.65
CA VAL A 37 -19.44 1.65 23.19
C VAL A 37 -18.38 2.68 22.82
N TRP A 38 -18.33 3.81 23.54
CA TRP A 38 -17.53 4.98 23.15
C TRP A 38 -16.24 5.14 23.95
N HIS A 39 -16.19 4.72 25.22
CA HIS A 39 -15.05 4.96 26.10
C HIS A 39 -14.27 3.69 26.46
N ASP A 40 -14.93 2.58 26.75
CA ASP A 40 -14.22 1.37 27.19
C ASP A 40 -13.65 0.57 26.00
N GLY A 41 -14.12 0.83 24.77
CA GLY A 41 -13.79 0.03 23.60
C GLY A 41 -14.16 -1.45 23.78
N PRO A 42 -14.04 -2.30 22.75
CA PRO A 42 -14.23 -3.72 22.93
C PRO A 42 -12.98 -4.34 23.58
N ASN A 43 -13.18 -5.04 24.71
CA ASN A 43 -12.14 -5.81 25.42
C ASN A 43 -11.38 -6.80 24.52
N ARG A 44 -11.98 -7.21 23.39
CA ARG A 44 -11.34 -8.02 22.36
C ARG A 44 -11.72 -7.46 21.00
N ARG A 45 -10.74 -7.06 20.20
CA ARG A 45 -10.97 -6.67 18.79
C ARG A 45 -11.59 -7.85 18.05
N THR A 46 -12.62 -7.61 17.25
CA THR A 46 -13.15 -8.61 16.32
C THR A 46 -12.24 -8.72 15.09
N ASP A 47 -12.42 -9.74 14.26
CA ASP A 47 -11.66 -9.84 13.00
C ASP A 47 -11.89 -8.64 12.08
N ALA A 48 -13.12 -8.09 12.03
CA ALA A 48 -13.41 -6.89 11.26
C ALA A 48 -12.68 -5.63 11.79
N MET A 49 -12.39 -5.59 13.10
CA MET A 49 -11.62 -4.51 13.72
C MET A 49 -10.11 -4.69 13.57
N ARG A 50 -9.64 -5.93 13.44
CA ARG A 50 -8.23 -6.23 13.10
C ARG A 50 -7.95 -6.01 11.62
N ASN A 51 -8.85 -6.47 10.76
CA ASN A 51 -8.74 -6.44 9.31
C ASN A 51 -9.61 -5.31 8.74
N THR A 52 -9.30 -4.07 9.15
CA THR A 52 -10.00 -2.89 8.64
C THR A 52 -9.85 -2.80 7.12
N PRO A 53 -10.78 -2.15 6.40
CA PRO A 53 -10.64 -1.92 4.96
C PRO A 53 -9.28 -1.32 4.58
N ARG A 54 -8.81 -0.36 5.40
CA ARG A 54 -7.48 0.23 5.24
C ARG A 54 -6.38 -0.83 5.23
N ARG A 55 -6.28 -1.64 6.29
CA ARG A 55 -5.22 -2.68 6.39
C ARG A 55 -5.31 -3.73 5.29
N ARG A 56 -6.52 -4.09 4.85
CA ARG A 56 -6.69 -5.06 3.75
C ARG A 56 -6.20 -4.49 2.42
N LEU A 57 -6.55 -3.24 2.12
CA LEU A 57 -6.15 -2.59 0.87
C LEU A 57 -4.68 -2.20 0.87
N GLU A 58 -4.12 -1.82 2.02
CA GLU A 58 -2.67 -1.63 2.21
C GLU A 58 -1.90 -2.93 1.94
N ALA A 59 -2.31 -4.04 2.56
CA ALA A 59 -1.73 -5.34 2.29
C ALA A 59 -1.88 -5.76 0.82
N HIS A 60 -3.00 -5.40 0.19
CA HIS A 60 -3.24 -5.64 -1.23
C HIS A 60 -2.32 -4.77 -2.12
N ALA A 61 -2.08 -3.51 -1.78
CA ALA A 61 -1.16 -2.65 -2.52
C ALA A 61 0.30 -3.14 -2.43
N LEU A 62 0.68 -3.72 -1.28
CA LEU A 62 2.03 -4.25 -1.10
C LEU A 62 2.28 -5.55 -1.88
N ARG A 63 1.28 -6.45 -1.99
CA ARG A 63 1.47 -7.82 -2.50
C ARG A 63 0.33 -8.41 -3.33
N GLY A 64 -0.84 -7.79 -3.34
CA GLY A 64 -2.08 -8.34 -3.89
C GLY A 64 -2.05 -8.60 -5.39
N ASN A 65 -1.29 -7.80 -6.14
CA ASN A 65 -1.12 -7.97 -7.58
C ASN A 65 0.07 -8.85 -7.97
N TRP A 66 0.94 -9.23 -7.02
CA TRP A 66 2.15 -10.02 -7.31
C TRP A 66 1.88 -11.31 -8.10
N PRO A 67 0.79 -12.07 -7.88
CA PRO A 67 0.50 -13.25 -8.69
C PRO A 67 0.21 -12.98 -10.17
N ARG A 68 -0.05 -11.72 -10.57
CA ARG A 68 -0.28 -11.34 -11.96
C ARG A 68 1.01 -11.06 -12.73
N PHE A 69 2.13 -10.89 -12.02
CA PHE A 69 3.41 -10.65 -12.66
C PHE A 69 3.89 -11.94 -13.36
N PRO A 70 4.52 -11.84 -14.53
CA PRO A 70 5.12 -13.01 -15.19
C PRO A 70 6.11 -13.76 -14.30
N VAL A 71 6.88 -13.02 -13.50
CA VAL A 71 7.68 -13.53 -12.39
C VAL A 71 7.17 -12.86 -11.12
N SER A 72 6.67 -13.65 -10.17
CA SER A 72 6.13 -13.10 -8.92
C SER A 72 7.25 -12.51 -8.04
N PRO A 73 7.14 -11.24 -7.59
CA PRO A 73 8.05 -10.65 -6.60
C PRO A 73 8.17 -11.48 -5.31
N ALA A 74 7.14 -12.27 -4.98
CA ALA A 74 7.14 -13.17 -3.81
C ALA A 74 8.34 -14.13 -3.76
N ARG A 75 8.92 -14.45 -4.93
CA ARG A 75 10.11 -15.32 -5.01
C ARG A 75 11.32 -14.73 -4.28
N PHE A 76 11.52 -13.41 -4.35
CA PHE A 76 12.71 -12.74 -3.83
C PHE A 76 12.55 -12.26 -2.38
N GLU A 77 11.30 -12.07 -1.95
CA GLU A 77 10.98 -11.52 -0.63
C GLU A 77 11.62 -12.28 0.55
N PRO A 78 11.61 -13.63 0.64
CA PRO A 78 12.20 -14.33 1.78
C PRO A 78 13.71 -14.06 1.95
N GLU A 79 14.41 -13.92 0.83
CA GLU A 79 15.84 -13.69 0.81
C GLU A 79 16.19 -12.25 1.21
N LEU A 80 15.47 -11.26 0.68
CA LEU A 80 15.58 -9.86 1.09
C LEU A 80 15.22 -9.67 2.57
N ARG A 81 14.17 -10.35 3.05
CA ARG A 81 13.78 -10.32 4.46
C ARG A 81 14.83 -10.89 5.40
N ARG A 82 15.55 -11.93 4.97
CA ARG A 82 16.66 -12.50 5.74
C ARG A 82 17.81 -11.52 5.91
N VAL A 83 18.06 -10.64 4.94
CA VAL A 83 19.09 -9.60 5.05
C VAL A 83 18.70 -8.55 6.07
N VAL A 84 17.48 -8.03 5.99
CA VAL A 84 17.05 -6.98 6.93
C VAL A 84 16.81 -7.53 8.33
N GLY A 85 16.35 -8.77 8.47
CA GLY A 85 16.09 -9.40 9.77
C GLY A 85 14.77 -8.97 10.42
N ASP A 86 14.58 -9.42 11.66
CA ASP A 86 13.35 -9.23 12.45
C ASP A 86 13.59 -8.42 13.73
N HIS A 87 14.56 -7.50 13.72
CA HIS A 87 14.75 -6.63 14.89
C HIS A 87 13.56 -5.67 15.02
N ALA A 88 13.24 -5.35 16.28
CA ALA A 88 12.15 -4.43 16.60
C ALA A 88 12.44 -3.00 16.14
N TYR A 89 13.72 -2.57 16.20
CA TYR A 89 14.18 -1.26 15.78
C TYR A 89 15.68 -1.27 15.46
N TYR A 90 16.10 -0.45 14.49
CA TYR A 90 17.48 -0.17 14.12
C TYR A 90 17.77 1.30 14.39
N ASP A 91 18.78 1.58 15.22
CA ASP A 91 19.32 2.93 15.34
C ASP A 91 20.03 3.35 14.05
N GLN A 92 20.44 4.62 13.97
CA GLN A 92 21.08 5.19 12.79
C GLN A 92 22.24 4.34 12.23
N ARG A 93 23.14 3.83 13.08
CA ARG A 93 24.29 3.03 12.62
C ARG A 93 23.87 1.66 12.14
N ALA A 94 22.87 1.08 12.80
CA ALA A 94 22.32 -0.20 12.39
C ALA A 94 21.50 -0.07 11.09
N THR A 95 20.81 1.06 10.87
CA THR A 95 20.12 1.39 9.62
C THR A 95 21.10 1.44 8.46
N ASP A 96 22.18 2.21 8.59
CA ASP A 96 23.26 2.32 7.60
C ASP A 96 23.80 0.94 7.19
N LEU A 97 24.18 0.12 8.19
CA LEU A 97 24.65 -1.24 7.94
C LEU A 97 23.61 -2.10 7.21
N VAL A 98 22.34 -2.05 7.63
CA VAL A 98 21.27 -2.84 6.98
C VAL A 98 20.98 -2.33 5.57
N ALA A 99 21.02 -1.03 5.33
CA ALA A 99 20.86 -0.43 4.01
C ALA A 99 21.96 -0.91 3.06
N HIS A 100 23.23 -0.83 3.47
CA HIS A 100 24.36 -1.33 2.69
C HIS A 100 24.29 -2.83 2.40
N LEU A 101 23.90 -3.64 3.39
CA LEU A 101 23.72 -5.08 3.20
C LEU A 101 22.57 -5.38 2.22
N LEU A 102 21.46 -4.66 2.34
CA LEU A 102 20.31 -4.82 1.45
C LEU A 102 20.66 -4.40 0.01
N GLU A 103 21.31 -3.26 -0.18
CA GLU A 103 21.80 -2.79 -1.48
C GLU A 103 22.71 -3.83 -2.15
N SER A 104 23.76 -4.27 -1.43
CA SER A 104 24.70 -5.28 -1.93
C SER A 104 24.00 -6.58 -2.34
N HIS A 105 22.95 -6.96 -1.59
CA HIS A 105 22.21 -8.17 -1.87
C HIS A 105 21.24 -8.04 -3.05
N VAL A 106 20.59 -6.88 -3.18
CA VAL A 106 19.79 -6.55 -4.37
C VAL A 106 20.67 -6.56 -5.61
N ASP A 107 21.87 -5.98 -5.56
CA ASP A 107 22.82 -5.97 -6.68
C ASP A 107 23.28 -7.39 -7.06
N LEU A 108 23.57 -8.23 -6.07
CA LEU A 108 23.91 -9.63 -6.30
C LEU A 108 22.79 -10.38 -7.02
N LEU A 109 21.55 -10.26 -6.52
CA LEU A 109 20.39 -10.92 -7.12
C LEU A 109 20.08 -10.37 -8.50
N ALA A 110 20.23 -9.07 -8.72
CA ALA A 110 20.05 -8.43 -10.01
C ALA A 110 21.09 -8.94 -11.02
N ALA A 111 22.35 -9.12 -10.62
CA ALA A 111 23.40 -9.70 -11.46
C ALA A 111 23.12 -11.17 -11.83
N MET A 112 22.45 -11.92 -10.95
CA MET A 112 22.08 -13.32 -11.17
C MET A 112 20.75 -13.49 -11.92
N ALA A 113 19.94 -12.45 -12.05
CA ALA A 113 18.65 -12.51 -12.72
C ALA A 113 18.81 -12.86 -14.21
N ALA A 114 18.05 -13.86 -14.66
CA ALA A 114 18.11 -14.40 -16.02
C ALA A 114 17.36 -13.54 -17.05
N SER A 115 16.55 -12.57 -16.60
CA SER A 115 15.78 -11.68 -17.48
C SER A 115 15.40 -10.37 -16.81
N ASP A 116 14.98 -9.39 -17.61
CA ASP A 116 14.42 -8.12 -17.15
C ASP A 116 13.15 -8.30 -16.32
N LEU A 117 12.33 -9.32 -16.60
CA LEU A 117 11.15 -9.65 -15.81
C LEU A 117 11.51 -10.16 -14.41
N GLU A 118 12.62 -10.91 -14.27
CA GLU A 118 13.14 -11.29 -12.96
C GLU A 118 13.69 -10.08 -12.20
N ARG A 119 14.40 -9.18 -12.88
CA ARG A 119 14.90 -7.92 -12.29
C ARG A 119 13.74 -7.03 -11.82
N LEU A 120 12.70 -6.89 -12.65
CA LEU A 120 11.50 -6.12 -12.33
C LEU A 120 10.83 -6.68 -11.06
N ALA A 121 10.68 -7.99 -10.97
CA ALA A 121 10.11 -8.66 -9.81
C ALA A 121 10.98 -8.50 -8.55
N LEU A 122 12.31 -8.58 -8.69
CA LEU A 122 13.27 -8.36 -7.59
C LEU A 122 13.15 -6.94 -7.03
N TYR A 123 13.25 -5.90 -7.87
CA TYR A 123 13.19 -4.51 -7.39
C TYR A 123 11.84 -4.19 -6.77
N ARG A 124 10.75 -4.76 -7.30
CA ARG A 124 9.43 -4.61 -6.70
C ARG A 124 9.36 -5.22 -5.30
N ALA A 125 9.98 -6.39 -5.09
CA ALA A 125 10.07 -7.02 -3.77
C ALA A 125 10.93 -6.19 -2.82
N ALA A 126 12.07 -5.67 -3.29
CA ALA A 126 12.95 -4.79 -2.53
C ALA A 126 12.21 -3.55 -2.03
N MET A 127 11.46 -2.87 -2.90
CA MET A 127 10.63 -1.73 -2.52
C MET A 127 9.61 -2.08 -1.43
N THR A 128 8.92 -3.23 -1.51
CA THR A 128 8.00 -3.67 -0.44
C THR A 128 8.74 -3.90 0.88
N VAL A 129 9.89 -4.58 0.85
CA VAL A 129 10.67 -4.85 2.07
C VAL A 129 11.12 -3.53 2.72
N ILE A 130 11.57 -2.56 1.92
CA ILE A 130 12.00 -1.26 2.43
C ILE A 130 10.84 -0.47 3.02
N ILE A 131 9.68 -0.41 2.35
CA ILE A 131 8.48 0.26 2.90
C ILE A 131 8.13 -0.31 4.28
N GLU A 132 8.17 -1.63 4.44
CA GLU A 132 7.91 -2.26 5.75
C GLU A 132 9.04 -2.05 6.77
N MET A 133 10.27 -1.81 6.32
CA MET A 133 11.38 -1.45 7.19
C MET A 133 11.26 -0.05 7.77
N MET A 134 10.60 0.89 7.07
CA MET A 134 10.53 2.30 7.48
C MET A 134 9.92 2.50 8.87
N ASP A 135 9.05 1.61 9.34
CA ASP A 135 8.51 1.64 10.72
C ASP A 135 9.54 1.24 11.79
N ARG A 136 10.69 0.69 11.40
CA ARG A 136 11.67 0.04 12.28
C ARG A 136 13.05 0.65 12.19
N VAL A 137 13.29 1.64 11.34
CA VAL A 137 14.62 2.22 11.13
C VAL A 137 14.65 3.69 11.51
N ASP A 138 15.78 4.12 12.07
CA ASP A 138 16.17 5.53 12.08
C ASP A 138 16.77 5.88 10.70
N ASP A 139 15.96 6.36 9.77
CA ASP A 139 16.40 6.77 8.43
C ASP A 139 16.69 8.27 8.33
N SER A 140 17.13 8.89 9.43
CA SER A 140 17.42 10.34 9.46
C SER A 140 18.57 10.77 8.54
N LEU A 141 19.45 9.84 8.16
CA LEU A 141 20.48 10.06 7.13
C LEU A 141 20.05 9.64 5.72
N ALA A 142 18.84 9.14 5.55
CA ALA A 142 18.27 8.68 4.29
C ALA A 142 18.94 7.46 3.64
N ASP A 143 19.79 6.70 4.35
CA ASP A 143 20.47 5.53 3.80
C ASP A 143 19.47 4.50 3.22
N MET A 144 18.39 4.19 3.95
CA MET A 144 17.36 3.26 3.49
C MET A 144 16.52 3.87 2.35
N SER A 145 16.20 5.17 2.45
CA SER A 145 15.52 5.92 1.39
C SER A 145 16.33 6.00 0.09
N GLU A 146 17.67 6.01 0.15
CA GLU A 146 18.54 5.98 -1.02
C GLU A 146 18.50 4.62 -1.72
N VAL A 147 18.54 3.51 -0.96
CA VAL A 147 18.34 2.16 -1.50
C VAL A 147 16.97 2.03 -2.16
N PHE A 148 15.93 2.61 -1.55
CA PHE A 148 14.60 2.67 -2.16
C PHE A 148 14.63 3.44 -3.48
N ALA A 149 15.24 4.62 -3.50
CA ALA A 149 15.29 5.46 -4.69
C ALA A 149 16.04 4.79 -5.85
N ALA A 150 17.13 4.08 -5.57
CA ALA A 150 17.84 3.28 -6.57
C ALA A 150 16.97 2.14 -7.12
N SER A 151 16.24 1.45 -6.23
CA SER A 151 15.29 0.40 -6.59
C SER A 151 14.12 0.92 -7.42
N GLU A 152 13.52 2.06 -7.02
CA GLU A 152 12.43 2.73 -7.73
C GLU A 152 12.86 3.11 -9.15
N ARG A 153 14.02 3.77 -9.31
CA ARG A 153 14.51 4.16 -10.64
C ARG A 153 14.63 2.97 -11.59
N THR A 154 15.21 1.87 -11.11
CA THR A 154 15.40 0.67 -11.92
C THR A 154 14.07 -0.03 -12.20
N TYR A 155 13.21 -0.15 -11.19
CA TYR A 155 11.87 -0.71 -11.35
C TYR A 155 11.04 0.07 -12.37
N LEU A 156 10.99 1.40 -12.27
CA LEU A 156 10.19 2.24 -13.17
C LEU A 156 10.70 2.21 -14.61
N ALA A 157 12.01 2.09 -14.83
CA ALA A 157 12.58 1.90 -16.15
C ALA A 157 12.09 0.58 -16.78
N LEU A 158 12.24 -0.54 -16.06
CA LEU A 158 11.78 -1.86 -16.52
C LEU A 158 10.25 -1.92 -16.67
N ALA A 159 9.51 -1.33 -15.74
CA ALA A 159 8.06 -1.31 -15.77
C ALA A 159 7.51 -0.51 -16.96
N ARG A 160 8.26 0.49 -17.46
CA ARG A 160 7.86 1.27 -18.64
C ARG A 160 7.88 0.39 -19.89
N ASP A 161 8.93 -0.41 -20.05
CA ASP A 161 9.09 -1.32 -21.18
C ASP A 161 8.08 -2.48 -21.14
N HIS A 162 7.51 -2.74 -19.96
CA HIS A 162 6.56 -3.82 -19.70
C HIS A 162 5.16 -3.34 -19.31
N ALA A 163 4.83 -2.06 -19.51
CA ALA A 163 3.58 -1.46 -19.03
C ALA A 163 2.29 -2.10 -19.59
N GLY A 164 2.38 -2.83 -20.70
CA GLY A 164 1.27 -3.59 -21.29
C GLY A 164 0.99 -4.95 -20.64
N LEU A 165 1.87 -5.44 -19.75
CA LEU A 165 1.65 -6.70 -19.04
C LEU A 165 0.63 -6.51 -17.91
N ASP A 166 -0.19 -7.54 -17.70
CA ASP A 166 -1.23 -7.53 -16.66
C ASP A 166 -0.61 -7.29 -15.27
N GLY A 167 -1.33 -6.53 -14.45
CA GLY A 167 -0.96 -6.25 -13.07
C GLY A 167 0.12 -5.19 -12.85
N ILE A 168 1.06 -4.94 -13.78
CA ILE A 168 2.21 -4.04 -13.52
C ILE A 168 1.78 -2.61 -13.23
N VAL A 169 1.00 -2.00 -14.13
CA VAL A 169 0.55 -0.61 -13.97
C VAL A 169 -0.39 -0.47 -12.77
N ARG A 170 -1.31 -1.43 -12.59
CA ARG A 170 -2.23 -1.44 -11.45
C ARG A 170 -1.49 -1.53 -10.12
N ASP A 171 -0.52 -2.43 -10.02
CA ASP A 171 0.29 -2.63 -8.82
C ASP A 171 1.08 -1.38 -8.44
N LEU A 172 1.76 -0.75 -9.41
CA LEU A 172 2.50 0.48 -9.16
C LEU A 172 1.58 1.63 -8.69
N LEU A 173 0.42 1.79 -9.33
CA LEU A 173 -0.54 2.83 -8.93
C LEU A 173 -1.11 2.57 -7.53
N GLU A 174 -1.42 1.32 -7.19
CA GLU A 174 -1.86 0.99 -5.84
C GLU A 174 -0.76 1.25 -4.81
N LEU A 175 0.48 0.81 -5.08
CA LEU A 175 1.62 1.09 -4.22
C LEU A 175 1.78 2.60 -4.00
N ALA A 176 1.71 3.40 -5.06
CA ALA A 176 1.86 4.85 -4.99
C ALA A 176 0.75 5.57 -4.21
N VAL A 177 -0.46 4.99 -4.16
CA VAL A 177 -1.55 5.53 -3.34
C VAL A 177 -1.35 5.22 -1.85
N TRP A 178 -0.77 4.06 -1.56
CA TRP A 178 -0.70 3.48 -0.22
C TRP A 178 0.64 3.71 0.50
N GLU A 179 1.72 3.98 -0.22
CA GLU A 179 3.02 4.32 0.35
C GLU A 179 2.91 5.65 1.13
N ASP A 180 3.20 5.60 2.44
CA ASP A 180 2.90 6.66 3.40
C ASP A 180 4.13 7.49 3.83
N TYR A 181 5.33 7.10 3.43
CA TYR A 181 6.61 7.75 3.78
C TYR A 181 7.10 8.73 2.72
N GLY A 182 6.45 8.80 1.55
CA GLY A 182 6.86 9.71 0.47
C GLY A 182 8.12 9.24 -0.26
N LEU A 183 8.37 7.93 -0.24
CA LEU A 183 9.50 7.29 -0.92
C LEU A 183 9.31 7.27 -2.44
N LEU A 184 8.07 7.10 -2.92
CA LEU A 184 7.75 7.08 -4.35
C LEU A 184 7.71 8.49 -4.92
N ARG A 185 8.78 8.88 -5.62
CA ARG A 185 8.98 10.26 -6.10
C ARG A 185 8.84 10.41 -7.61
N SER A 186 9.01 9.32 -8.37
CA SER A 186 9.14 9.38 -9.83
C SER A 186 7.95 8.76 -10.59
N VAL A 187 6.85 8.46 -9.88
CA VAL A 187 5.63 7.91 -10.51
C VAL A 187 4.99 8.90 -11.50
N GLY A 188 5.03 10.21 -11.21
CA GLY A 188 4.53 11.25 -12.13
C GLY A 188 5.27 11.24 -13.46
N ASP A 189 6.60 11.22 -13.41
CA ASP A 189 7.47 11.14 -14.60
C ASP A 189 7.25 9.83 -15.37
N PHE A 190 7.11 8.72 -14.65
CA PHE A 190 6.74 7.43 -15.24
C PHE A 190 5.45 7.54 -16.04
N LEU A 191 4.39 8.08 -15.45
CA LEU A 191 3.07 8.22 -16.08
C LEU A 191 3.10 9.19 -17.27
N GLY A 192 3.90 10.25 -17.21
CA GLY A 192 4.08 11.21 -18.31
C GLY A 192 4.84 10.63 -19.50
N ALA A 193 5.71 9.64 -19.27
CA ALA A 193 6.51 8.98 -20.30
C ALA A 193 5.85 7.74 -20.92
N LEU A 194 4.63 7.38 -20.51
CA LEU A 194 3.92 6.23 -21.08
C LEU A 194 3.44 6.52 -22.51
N GLN A 195 3.51 5.48 -23.36
CA GLN A 195 2.85 5.49 -24.67
C GLN A 195 1.32 5.60 -24.50
N GLU A 196 0.63 6.16 -25.49
CA GLU A 196 -0.81 6.50 -25.39
C GLU A 196 -1.68 5.31 -24.95
N GLU A 197 -1.42 4.10 -25.46
CA GLU A 197 -2.14 2.90 -25.05
C GLU A 197 -1.98 2.59 -23.55
N HIS A 198 -0.75 2.64 -23.05
CA HIS A 198 -0.43 2.38 -21.64
C HIS A 198 -0.88 3.52 -20.72
N ALA A 199 -0.85 4.77 -21.19
CA ALA A 199 -1.42 5.92 -20.50
C ALA A 199 -2.94 5.73 -20.29
N ASN A 200 -3.65 5.30 -21.33
CA ASN A 200 -5.08 4.99 -21.24
C ASN A 200 -5.35 3.83 -20.28
N LEU A 201 -4.49 2.80 -20.25
CA LEU A 201 -4.55 1.74 -19.24
C LEU A 201 -4.39 2.30 -17.82
N ALA A 202 -3.37 3.14 -17.58
CA ALA A 202 -3.14 3.76 -16.27
C ALA A 202 -4.36 4.57 -15.79
N VAL A 203 -5.02 5.33 -16.68
CA VAL A 203 -6.24 6.08 -16.36
C VAL A 203 -7.40 5.15 -15.97
N ARG A 204 -7.56 4.02 -16.68
CA ARG A 204 -8.59 3.02 -16.35
C ARG A 204 -8.32 2.39 -14.99
N GLU A 205 -7.10 1.93 -14.75
CA GLU A 205 -6.70 1.30 -13.49
C GLU A 205 -6.87 2.25 -12.31
N LEU A 206 -6.37 3.49 -12.43
CA LEU A 206 -6.52 4.51 -11.39
C LEU A 206 -7.98 4.85 -11.10
N SER A 207 -8.84 4.83 -12.12
CA SER A 207 -10.28 5.04 -11.92
C SER A 207 -10.93 3.88 -11.16
N GLY A 208 -10.48 2.64 -11.37
CA GLY A 208 -10.86 1.48 -10.58
C GLY A 208 -10.43 1.62 -9.11
N ILE A 209 -9.16 1.99 -8.86
CA ILE A 209 -8.64 2.26 -7.51
C ILE A 209 -9.51 3.33 -6.81
N ILE A 210 -9.79 4.45 -7.48
CA ILE A 210 -10.62 5.53 -6.93
C ILE A 210 -12.03 5.03 -6.56
N ALA A 211 -12.63 4.15 -7.37
CA ALA A 211 -13.93 3.58 -7.07
C ALA A 211 -13.90 2.68 -5.82
N ASP A 212 -12.86 1.85 -5.68
CA ASP A 212 -12.66 1.02 -4.49
C ASP A 212 -12.48 1.86 -3.23
N LEU A 213 -11.65 2.92 -3.29
CA LEU A 213 -11.42 3.83 -2.16
C LEU A 213 -12.68 4.60 -1.74
N ARG A 214 -13.51 5.03 -2.70
CA ARG A 214 -14.81 5.67 -2.43
C ARG A 214 -15.77 4.70 -1.75
N ARG A 215 -15.82 3.44 -2.19
CA ARG A 215 -16.67 2.41 -1.58
C ARG A 215 -16.31 2.19 -0.11
N GLU A 216 -15.02 2.16 0.20
CA GLU A 216 -14.51 1.93 1.56
C GLU A 216 -14.39 3.21 2.42
N ARG A 217 -14.67 4.39 1.86
CA ARG A 217 -14.59 5.72 2.53
C ARG A 217 -13.21 6.03 3.11
N LEU A 218 -12.17 5.83 2.29
CA LEU A 218 -10.78 6.11 2.64
C LEU A 218 -10.35 7.45 2.04
N ASP A 219 -10.76 8.55 2.69
CA ASP A 219 -10.66 9.90 2.12
C ASP A 219 -9.21 10.36 1.89
N ASP A 220 -8.27 10.00 2.77
CA ASP A 220 -6.85 10.35 2.62
C ASP A 220 -6.22 9.70 1.39
N GLN A 221 -6.43 8.38 1.22
CA GLN A 221 -5.97 7.62 0.06
C GLN A 221 -6.68 8.09 -1.22
N LEU A 222 -7.97 8.42 -1.13
CA LEU A 222 -8.73 8.99 -2.24
C LEU A 222 -8.12 10.31 -2.71
N ALA A 223 -7.75 11.20 -1.79
CA ALA A 223 -7.11 12.46 -2.12
C ALA A 223 -5.77 12.26 -2.84
N ARG A 224 -4.97 11.25 -2.45
CA ARG A 224 -3.73 10.87 -3.14
C ARG A 224 -3.97 10.37 -4.56
N ALA A 225 -4.89 9.42 -4.72
CA ALA A 225 -5.24 8.88 -6.04
C ALA A 225 -5.74 9.97 -7.01
N LEU A 226 -6.50 10.95 -6.51
CA LEU A 226 -6.95 12.10 -7.30
C LEU A 226 -5.80 13.03 -7.71
N ARG A 227 -4.80 13.25 -6.84
CA ARG A 227 -3.60 14.04 -7.20
C ARG A 227 -2.83 13.38 -8.33
N GLN A 228 -2.57 12.07 -8.25
CA GLN A 228 -1.91 11.32 -9.32
C GLN A 228 -2.68 11.42 -10.65
N LYS A 229 -4.02 11.31 -10.60
CA LYS A 229 -4.85 11.46 -11.80
C LYS A 229 -4.69 12.84 -12.44
N SER A 230 -4.61 13.88 -11.61
CA SER A 230 -4.42 15.26 -12.08
C SER A 230 -3.02 15.51 -12.65
N GLU A 231 -1.98 14.89 -12.07
CA GLU A 231 -0.60 14.95 -12.55
C GLU A 231 -0.46 14.30 -13.92
N HIS A 232 -1.04 13.11 -14.07
CA HIS A 232 -1.07 12.42 -15.36
C HIS A 232 -1.73 13.28 -16.45
N HIS A 233 -2.89 13.89 -16.19
CA HIS A 233 -3.54 14.78 -17.15
C HIS A 233 -2.71 16.03 -17.51
N ARG A 234 -1.96 16.60 -16.55
CA ARG A 234 -1.08 17.74 -16.83
C ARG A 234 0.03 17.35 -17.80
N HIS A 235 0.71 16.22 -17.58
CA HIS A 235 1.80 15.77 -18.45
C HIS A 235 1.33 15.39 -19.85
N VAL A 236 0.17 14.73 -19.98
CA VAL A 236 -0.41 14.40 -21.29
C VAL A 236 -0.87 15.67 -22.04
N GLY A 237 -1.33 16.70 -21.33
CA GLY A 237 -1.74 17.98 -21.91
C GLY A 237 -0.57 18.81 -22.46
N ASP A 238 0.61 18.73 -21.85
CA ASP A 238 1.81 19.44 -22.31
C ASP A 238 2.48 18.77 -23.52
N HIS A 239 2.34 17.45 -23.71
CA HIS A 239 2.89 16.73 -24.87
C HIS A 239 2.04 16.87 -26.15
N ARG A 240 0.86 17.49 -26.07
CA ARG A 240 -0.05 17.73 -27.21
C ARG A 240 -0.04 19.19 -27.72
N ARG A 241 0.86 20.04 -27.20
CA ARG A 241 1.08 21.42 -27.68
C ARG A 241 2.43 21.52 -28.39
#